data_AF-A0A7V6TKE8-F1
#
_entry.id   AF-A0A7V6TKE8-F1
#
_cell.length_a   1.000
_cell.length_b   1.000
_cell.length_c   1.000
_cell.angle_alpha   90.00
_cell.angle_beta   90.00
_cell.angle_gamma   90.00
#
_symmetry.space_group_name_H-M   'P 1'
#
loop_
_entity.id
_entity.type
_entity.pdbx_description
1 polymer ?
#
loop_
_entity_poly.entity_id
_entity_poly.type
_entity_poly.pdbx_seq_one_letter_code
_entity_poly.pdbx_strand_id
1 'polypeptide(L)'
;MTQKQLLIRFTGVKELELHEFLRRESFETGLPMAEIVRRGIYLYKNQKEEKEMAGKIVYWTDKKTGACVELAGTKWDGDLSDEELLKKAREVAEQEGMDLSYGEIVIETEEAN
;
A
#
# COMPACT_ATOMS: atom_id res chain seq x y z
N MET A 1 -6.84 30.79 -32.22
CA MET A 1 -6.51 30.76 -30.78
C MET A 1 -5.02 30.48 -30.65
N THR A 2 -4.24 31.41 -30.11
CA THR A 2 -2.78 31.23 -29.95
C THR A 2 -2.53 30.37 -28.72
N GLN A 3 -2.08 29.13 -28.91
CA GLN A 3 -1.74 28.24 -27.79
C GLN A 3 -0.49 28.82 -27.10
N LYS A 4 -0.67 29.41 -25.91
CA LYS A 4 0.46 29.86 -25.09
C LYS A 4 1.25 28.62 -24.67
N GLN A 5 2.45 28.48 -25.24
CA GLN A 5 3.36 27.42 -24.87
C GLN A 5 3.91 27.74 -23.47
N LEU A 6 3.42 27.05 -22.44
CA LEU A 6 3.99 27.13 -21.09
C LEU A 6 5.38 26.51 -21.14
N LEU A 7 6.40 27.34 -21.04
CA LEU A 7 7.79 26.90 -20.94
C LEU A 7 8.02 26.36 -19.52
N ILE A 8 7.68 25.09 -19.29
CA ILE A 8 8.00 24.39 -18.05
C ILE A 8 9.52 24.14 -18.07
N ARG A 9 10.25 24.80 -17.19
CA ARG A 9 11.68 24.54 -16.96
C ARG A 9 11.82 23.62 -15.77
N PHE A 10 12.35 22.42 -16.00
CA PHE A 10 12.85 21.55 -14.93
C PHE A 10 14.13 22.17 -14.38
N THR A 11 14.11 22.58 -13.12
CA THR A 11 15.22 23.31 -12.48
C THR A 11 15.74 22.62 -11.23
N GLY A 12 15.03 21.61 -10.71
CA GLY A 12 15.50 20.75 -9.63
C GLY A 12 16.39 19.61 -10.13
N VAL A 13 17.41 19.24 -9.34
CA VAL A 13 18.30 18.10 -9.64
C VAL A 13 17.50 16.81 -9.91
N LYS A 14 16.50 16.52 -9.06
CA LYS A 14 15.61 15.34 -9.23
C LYS A 14 14.77 15.41 -10.51
N GLU A 15 14.37 16.61 -10.93
CA GLU A 15 13.58 16.80 -12.15
C GLU A 15 14.43 16.55 -13.39
N LEU A 16 15.70 16.98 -13.35
CA LEU A 16 16.68 16.72 -14.40
C LEU A 16 17.04 15.23 -14.49
N GLU A 17 17.25 14.56 -13.36
CA GLU A 17 17.46 13.11 -13.30
C GLU A 17 16.28 12.34 -13.91
N LEU A 18 15.05 12.70 -13.53
CA LEU A 18 13.84 12.08 -14.07
C LEU A 18 13.70 12.35 -15.58
N HIS A 19 14.01 13.57 -16.03
CA HIS A 19 13.99 13.91 -17.43
C HIS A 19 15.01 13.07 -18.23
N GLU A 20 16.25 12.95 -17.74
CA GLU A 20 17.28 12.16 -18.41
C GLU A 20 16.95 10.66 -18.41
N PHE A 21 16.35 10.15 -17.34
CA PHE A 21 15.79 8.80 -17.33
C PHE A 21 14.74 8.62 -18.44
N LEU A 22 13.72 9.49 -18.50
CA LEU A 22 12.67 9.41 -19.52
C LEU A 22 13.22 9.54 -20.95
N ARG A 23 14.25 10.36 -21.14
CA ARG A 23 14.94 10.51 -22.43
C ARG A 23 15.60 9.22 -22.85
N ARG A 24 16.36 8.59 -21.95
CA ARG A 24 17.04 7.32 -22.24
C ARG A 24 16.03 6.21 -22.53
N GLU A 25 15.01 6.04 -21.69
CA GLU A 25 13.97 5.02 -21.90
C GLU A 25 13.23 5.23 -23.23
N SER A 26 12.94 6.50 -23.59
CA SER A 26 12.30 6.82 -24.88
C SER A 26 13.16 6.43 -26.07
N PHE A 27 14.48 6.66 -25.98
CA PHE A 27 15.43 6.25 -27.02
C PHE A 27 15.52 4.72 -27.14
N GLU A 28 15.60 4.01 -26.03
CA GLU A 28 15.75 2.55 -26.00
C GLU A 28 14.48 1.82 -26.45
N THR A 29 13.30 2.32 -26.06
CA THR A 29 12.01 1.66 -26.34
C THR A 29 11.32 2.16 -27.61
N GLY A 30 11.73 3.32 -28.14
CA GLY A 30 11.06 4.00 -29.25
C GLY A 30 9.69 4.61 -28.89
N LEU A 31 9.31 4.61 -27.61
CA LEU A 31 8.05 5.18 -27.14
C LEU A 31 8.19 6.67 -26.85
N PRO A 32 7.17 7.50 -27.11
CA PRO A 32 7.16 8.89 -26.64
C PRO A 32 7.27 8.96 -25.11
N MET A 33 8.06 9.90 -24.57
CA MET A 33 8.18 10.10 -23.11
C MET A 33 6.81 10.22 -22.42
N ALA A 34 5.84 10.89 -23.05
CA ALA A 34 4.48 11.02 -22.52
C ALA A 34 3.76 9.67 -22.36
N GLU A 35 4.02 8.71 -23.25
CA GLU A 35 3.47 7.35 -23.17
C GLU A 35 4.11 6.57 -22.00
N ILE A 36 5.43 6.72 -21.81
CA ILE A 36 6.16 6.11 -20.68
C ILE A 36 5.59 6.64 -19.35
N VAL A 37 5.39 7.95 -19.24
CA VAL A 37 4.80 8.57 -18.04
C VAL A 37 3.37 8.07 -17.80
N ARG A 38 2.53 7.96 -18.84
CA ARG A 38 1.16 7.42 -18.71
C ARG A 38 1.16 6.00 -18.16
N ARG A 39 2.04 5.13 -18.67
CA ARG A 39 2.18 3.76 -18.16
C ARG A 39 2.63 3.74 -16.71
N GLY A 40 3.60 4.58 -16.34
CA GLY A 40 4.05 4.70 -14.95
C GLY A 40 2.91 5.12 -14.00
N ILE A 41 2.10 6.10 -14.40
CA ILE A 41 0.93 6.54 -13.62
C ILE A 41 -0.12 5.42 -13.52
N TYR A 42 -0.38 4.71 -14.60
CA TYR A 42 -1.32 3.58 -14.59
C TYR A 42 -0.87 2.48 -13.62
N LEU A 43 0.41 2.09 -13.66
CA LEU A 43 0.97 1.09 -12.75
C LEU A 43 0.92 1.56 -11.29
N TYR A 44 1.25 2.83 -11.02
CA TYR A 44 1.14 3.41 -9.69
C TYR A 44 -0.30 3.39 -9.15
N LYS A 45 -1.28 3.72 -10.00
CA LYS A 45 -2.70 3.65 -9.64
C LYS A 45 -3.10 2.23 -9.27
N ASN A 46 -2.74 1.24 -10.08
CA ASN A 46 -3.08 -0.15 -9.82
C ASN A 46 -2.41 -0.66 -8.54
N GLN A 47 -1.13 -0.36 -8.31
CA GLN A 47 -0.45 -0.74 -7.05
C GLN A 47 -1.10 -0.11 -5.82
N LYS A 48 -1.56 1.15 -5.94
CA LYS A 48 -2.28 1.84 -4.87
C LYS A 48 -3.63 1.18 -4.61
N GLU A 49 -4.38 0.87 -5.66
CA GLU A 49 -5.68 0.19 -5.57
C GLU A 49 -5.53 -1.25 -5.04
N GLU A 50 -4.52 -2.01 -5.50
CA GLU A 50 -4.18 -3.35 -4.96
C GLU A 50 -3.83 -3.28 -3.48
N LYS A 51 -3.06 -2.28 -3.05
CA LYS A 51 -2.74 -2.07 -1.63
C LYS A 51 -3.97 -1.68 -0.81
N GLU A 52 -4.89 -0.92 -1.38
CA GLU A 52 -6.19 -0.59 -0.77
C GLU A 52 -7.15 -1.80 -0.77
N MET A 53 -7.02 -2.74 -1.71
CA MET A 53 -7.81 -3.98 -1.78
C MET A 53 -7.23 -5.14 -0.97
N ALA A 54 -5.95 -5.09 -0.61
CA ALA A 54 -5.30 -6.08 0.25
C ALA A 54 -5.84 -5.93 1.68
N GLY A 55 -6.89 -6.69 1.98
CA GLY A 55 -7.48 -6.70 3.30
C GLY A 55 -6.46 -7.18 4.33
N LYS A 56 -6.35 -6.51 5.46
CA LYS A 56 -5.58 -7.02 6.61
C LYS A 56 -6.50 -7.61 7.64
N ILE A 57 -6.07 -8.71 8.24
CA ILE A 57 -6.74 -9.35 9.38
C ILE A 57 -5.70 -9.47 10.50
N VAL A 58 -6.13 -9.19 11.72
CA VAL A 58 -5.34 -9.33 12.94
C VAL A 58 -5.90 -10.50 13.73
N TYR A 59 -5.04 -11.48 13.99
CA TYR A 59 -5.35 -12.68 14.74
C TYR A 59 -4.67 -12.64 16.11
N TRP A 60 -5.27 -13.31 17.09
CA TRP A 60 -4.55 -13.86 18.23
C TRP A 60 -4.31 -15.34 18.02
N THR A 61 -3.08 -15.80 18.24
CA THR A 61 -2.69 -17.20 18.10
C THR A 61 -2.15 -17.75 19.41
N ASP A 62 -2.70 -18.86 19.88
CA ASP A 62 -2.18 -19.61 21.02
C ASP A 62 -0.98 -20.47 20.58
N LYS A 63 0.21 -20.17 21.11
CA LYS A 63 1.44 -20.93 20.79
C LYS A 63 1.42 -22.38 21.27
N LYS A 64 0.57 -22.71 22.25
CA LYS A 64 0.52 -24.05 22.84
C LYS A 64 -0.41 -24.97 22.07
N THR A 65 -1.56 -24.47 21.65
CA THR A 65 -2.60 -25.27 20.99
C THR A 65 -2.68 -25.05 19.49
N GLY A 66 -2.13 -23.95 18.99
CA GLY A 66 -2.27 -23.52 17.59
C GLY A 66 -3.64 -22.92 17.27
N ALA A 67 -4.47 -22.64 18.29
CA ALA A 67 -5.76 -21.98 18.07
C ALA A 67 -5.55 -20.54 17.57
N CYS A 68 -6.36 -20.11 16.59
CA CYS A 68 -6.35 -18.75 16.04
C CYS A 68 -7.74 -18.12 16.16
N VAL A 69 -7.79 -16.85 16.58
CA VAL A 69 -9.03 -16.06 16.70
C VAL A 69 -8.83 -14.72 16.00
N GLU A 70 -9.73 -14.35 15.10
CA GLU A 70 -9.76 -13.04 14.45
C GLU A 70 -10.22 -11.96 15.44
N LEU A 71 -9.44 -10.90 15.58
CA LEU A 71 -9.69 -9.82 16.54
C LEU A 71 -10.04 -8.49 15.87
N ALA A 72 -9.45 -8.21 14.71
CA ALA A 72 -9.70 -6.99 13.94
C ALA A 72 -9.39 -7.24 12.47
N GLY A 73 -9.95 -6.44 11.58
CA GLY A 73 -9.76 -6.65 10.15
C GLY A 73 -10.36 -5.55 9.31
N THR A 74 -9.61 -5.14 8.30
CA THR A 74 -9.99 -4.03 7.39
C THR A 74 -11.32 -4.26 6.66
N LYS A 75 -11.70 -5.52 6.46
CA LYS A 75 -13.00 -5.90 5.85
C LYS A 75 -14.21 -5.45 6.67
N TRP A 76 -14.13 -5.45 8.00
CA TRP A 76 -15.25 -5.08 8.88
C TRP A 76 -14.97 -3.81 9.69
N ASP A 77 -13.70 -3.46 9.93
CA ASP A 77 -13.29 -2.29 10.69
C ASP A 77 -12.98 -1.05 9.83
N GLY A 78 -12.94 -1.20 8.49
CA GLY A 78 -12.59 -0.15 7.55
C GLY A 78 -11.08 -0.06 7.26
N ASP A 79 -10.67 0.92 6.46
CA ASP A 79 -9.27 1.15 6.05
C ASP A 79 -8.44 1.74 7.21
N LEU A 80 -8.31 0.96 8.29
CA LEU A 80 -7.49 1.27 9.44
C LEU A 80 -6.02 1.00 9.13
N SER A 81 -5.15 1.88 9.61
CA SER A 81 -3.71 1.64 9.60
C SER A 81 -3.32 0.44 10.47
N ASP A 82 -2.11 -0.09 10.28
CA ASP A 82 -1.60 -1.23 11.08
C ASP A 82 -1.61 -0.93 12.58
N GLU A 83 -1.30 0.32 12.96
CA GLU A 83 -1.32 0.76 14.36
C GLU A 83 -2.75 0.77 14.93
N GLU A 84 -3.72 1.25 14.15
CA GLU A 84 -5.13 1.27 14.56
C GLU A 84 -5.73 -0.14 14.64
N LEU A 85 -5.40 -1.01 13.69
CA LEU A 85 -5.79 -2.42 13.70
C LEU A 85 -5.22 -3.14 14.93
N LEU A 86 -3.94 -2.97 15.24
CA LEU A 86 -3.31 -3.58 16.42
C LEU A 86 -3.91 -3.04 17.72
N LYS A 87 -4.20 -1.74 17.79
CA LYS A 87 -4.86 -1.15 18.96
C LYS A 87 -6.23 -1.76 19.16
N LYS A 88 -7.03 -1.85 18.10
CA LYS A 88 -8.37 -2.44 18.15
C LYS A 88 -8.34 -3.91 18.53
N ALA A 89 -7.41 -4.68 17.96
CA ALA A 89 -7.23 -6.08 18.32
C ALA A 89 -6.87 -6.26 19.80
N ARG A 90 -6.04 -5.38 20.38
CA ARG A 90 -5.72 -5.39 21.82
C ARG A 90 -6.95 -5.07 22.68
N GLU A 91 -7.76 -4.10 22.28
CA GLU A 91 -9.01 -3.76 22.98
C GLU A 91 -9.98 -4.96 22.98
N VAL A 92 -10.16 -5.63 21.83
CA VAL A 92 -10.98 -6.84 21.73
C VAL A 92 -10.41 -7.98 22.57
N ALA A 93 -9.10 -8.21 22.51
CA ALA A 93 -8.44 -9.24 23.31
C ALA A 93 -8.64 -9.01 24.82
N GLU A 94 -8.54 -7.77 25.29
CA GLU A 94 -8.78 -7.43 26.70
C GLU A 94 -10.26 -7.62 27.10
N GLN A 95 -11.19 -7.21 26.23
CA GLN A 95 -12.64 -7.38 26.47
C GLN A 95 -13.05 -8.86 26.55
N GLU A 96 -12.49 -9.69 25.68
CA GLU A 96 -12.77 -11.12 25.61
C GLU A 96 -11.94 -11.95 26.61
N GLY A 97 -11.05 -11.31 27.39
CA GLY A 97 -10.23 -11.97 28.40
C GLY A 97 -9.15 -12.90 27.82
N MET A 98 -8.65 -12.58 26.62
CA MET A 98 -7.58 -13.32 25.96
C MET A 98 -6.26 -13.16 26.73
N ASP A 99 -5.57 -14.27 26.98
CA ASP A 99 -4.28 -14.25 27.68
C ASP A 99 -3.13 -14.00 26.69
N LEU A 100 -2.60 -12.77 26.73
CA LEU A 100 -1.47 -12.32 25.91
C LEU A 100 -0.10 -12.78 26.43
N SER A 101 -0.03 -13.49 27.56
CA SER A 101 1.24 -14.00 28.11
C SER A 101 1.77 -15.23 27.36
N TYR A 102 0.89 -15.97 26.68
CA TYR A 102 1.27 -17.14 25.88
C TYR A 102 0.75 -17.11 24.44
N GLY A 103 -0.21 -16.26 24.12
CA GLY A 103 -0.61 -15.98 22.74
C GLY A 103 0.09 -14.76 22.14
N GLU A 104 0.08 -14.67 20.82
CA GLU A 104 0.67 -13.55 20.07
C GLU A 104 -0.37 -12.94 19.14
N ILE A 105 -0.34 -11.60 19.03
CA ILE A 105 -1.16 -10.87 18.07
C ILE A 105 -0.36 -10.74 16.77
N VAL A 106 -0.90 -11.26 15.68
CA VAL A 106 -0.27 -11.31 14.36
C VAL A 106 -1.15 -10.58 13.36
N ILE A 107 -0.55 -9.73 12.53
CA ILE A 107 -1.23 -9.11 11.38
C ILE A 107 -0.88 -9.89 10.12
N GLU A 108 -1.90 -10.29 9.39
CA GLU A 108 -1.79 -10.96 8.10
C GLU A 108 -2.38 -10.08 7.01
N THR A 109 -1.74 -10.05 5.85
CA THR A 109 -2.27 -9.40 4.65
C THR A 109 -2.94 -10.46 3.80
N GLU A 110 -4.24 -10.34 3.67
CA GLU A 110 -5.06 -11.19 2.81
C GLU A 110 -4.94 -10.67 1.37
N GLU A 111 -4.37 -11.50 0.49
CA GLU A 111 -4.36 -11.20 -0.94
C GLU A 111 -5.79 -11.30 -1.49
N ALA A 112 -6.18 -10.36 -2.36
CA ALA A 112 -7.46 -10.43 -3.06
C ALA A 112 -7.47 -11.66 -3.98
N ASN A 113 -8.25 -12.68 -3.62
CA ASN A 113 -8.50 -13.87 -4.46
C ASN A 113 -9.12 -13.50 -5.82
#